data_AF-A0A0N0N0K9-F1
#
_entry.id   AF-A0A0N0N0K9-F1
#
_cell.length_a   1.000
_cell.length_b   1.000
_cell.length_c   1.000
_cell.angle_alpha   90.00
_cell.angle_beta   90.00
_cell.angle_gamma   90.00
#
_symmetry.space_group_name_H-M   'P 1'
#
loop_
_entity.id
_entity.type
_entity.pdbx_description
1 polymer ?
#
loop_
_entity_poly.entity_id
_entity_poly.type
_entity_poly.pdbx_seq_one_letter_code
_entity_poly.pdbx_strand_id
1 'polypeptide(L)'
;MANALQQIIRDRLDREGWSYGEVARRGGLPRSTVHHLATAERVVRMPQPSTLEGLSKGLGLSLDTVRRAAAEACGIHVYAADAPPAEGAPGAPADPEVDLLIASVQQLSADDRRHVAALVESLLGRDARRG
;
A
#
# COMPACT_ATOMS: atom_id res chain seq x y z
N MET A 1 -0.85 15.00 -7.72
CA MET A 1 0.11 14.70 -6.63
C MET A 1 0.62 13.28 -6.83
N ALA A 2 1.92 13.03 -6.65
CA ALA A 2 2.48 11.69 -6.74
C ALA A 2 2.07 10.86 -5.51
N ASN A 3 1.45 9.69 -5.73
CA ASN A 3 1.07 8.80 -4.63
C ASN A 3 2.30 8.07 -4.05
N ALA A 4 2.15 7.50 -2.84
CA ALA A 4 3.24 6.87 -2.10
C ALA A 4 3.97 5.79 -2.89
N LEU A 5 3.26 4.97 -3.66
CA LEU A 5 3.86 3.92 -4.50
C LEU A 5 4.77 4.53 -5.58
N GLN A 6 4.31 5.59 -6.25
CA GLN A 6 5.12 6.26 -7.26
C GLN A 6 6.36 6.95 -6.66
N GLN A 7 6.25 7.49 -5.44
CA GLN A 7 7.40 8.11 -4.76
C GLN A 7 8.47 7.07 -4.44
N ILE A 8 8.09 5.94 -3.84
CA ILE A 8 9.04 4.87 -3.51
C ILE A 8 9.72 4.31 -4.76
N ILE A 9 8.98 4.16 -5.87
CA ILE A 9 9.57 3.71 -7.13
C ILE A 9 10.60 4.74 -7.64
N ARG A 10 10.26 6.03 -7.69
CA ARG A 10 11.20 7.08 -8.14
C ARG A 10 12.43 7.18 -7.25
N ASP A 11 12.25 7.28 -5.94
CA ASP A 11 13.36 7.39 -4.99
C ASP A 11 14.35 6.24 -5.15
N ARG A 12 13.85 5.02 -5.39
CA ARG A 12 14.73 3.87 -5.60
C ARG A 12 15.45 3.90 -6.93
N LEU A 13 14.76 4.29 -8.01
CA LEU A 13 15.37 4.46 -9.33
C LEU A 13 16.47 5.52 -9.30
N ASP A 14 16.21 6.65 -8.64
CA ASP A 14 17.15 7.76 -8.54
C ASP A 14 18.36 7.41 -7.66
N ARG A 15 18.13 6.75 -6.51
CA ARG A 15 19.21 6.33 -5.60
C ARG A 15 20.16 5.30 -6.21
N GLU A 16 19.62 4.34 -6.95
CA GLU A 16 20.39 3.20 -7.48
C GLU A 16 20.78 3.38 -8.96
N GLY A 17 20.31 4.46 -9.61
CA GLY A 17 20.49 4.70 -11.04
C GLY A 17 19.80 3.65 -11.93
N TRP A 18 18.76 2.99 -11.41
CA TRP A 18 18.07 1.93 -12.15
C TRP A 18 17.05 2.48 -13.13
N SER A 19 16.84 1.76 -14.23
CA SER A 19 15.71 1.99 -15.10
C SER A 19 14.47 1.17 -14.67
N TYR A 20 13.28 1.59 -15.11
CA TYR A 20 12.05 0.78 -14.94
C TYR A 20 12.21 -0.64 -15.49
N GLY A 21 13.03 -0.82 -16.54
CA GLY A 21 13.34 -2.11 -17.12
C GLY A 21 14.18 -3.00 -16.20
N GLU A 22 15.14 -2.43 -15.46
CA GLU A 22 15.92 -3.17 -14.47
C GLU A 22 15.09 -3.62 -13.28
N VAL A 23 14.23 -2.76 -12.75
CA VAL A 23 13.31 -3.11 -11.67
C VAL A 23 12.38 -4.24 -12.12
N ALA A 24 11.82 -4.14 -13.32
CA ALA A 24 10.99 -5.18 -13.92
C ALA A 24 11.73 -6.51 -14.06
N ARG A 25 12.97 -6.49 -14.57
CA ARG A 25 13.81 -7.68 -14.74
C ARG A 25 14.14 -8.35 -13.41
N ARG A 26 14.52 -7.58 -12.39
CA ARG A 26 14.79 -8.07 -11.04
C ARG A 26 13.55 -8.64 -10.36
N GLY A 27 12.41 -8.02 -10.60
CA GLY A 27 11.12 -8.40 -10.02
C GLY A 27 10.40 -9.54 -10.74
N GLY A 28 10.85 -9.93 -11.94
CA GLY A 28 10.10 -10.85 -12.79
C GLY A 28 8.76 -10.28 -13.27
N LEU A 29 8.68 -8.95 -13.40
CA LEU A 29 7.47 -8.23 -13.78
C LEU A 29 7.55 -7.73 -15.23
N PRO A 30 6.42 -7.52 -15.90
CA PRO A 30 6.39 -6.76 -17.15
C PRO A 30 6.84 -5.32 -16.92
N ARG A 31 7.67 -4.78 -17.82
CA ARG A 31 8.09 -3.36 -17.78
C ARG A 31 6.90 -2.41 -17.81
N SER A 32 5.86 -2.75 -18.57
CA SER A 32 4.61 -1.99 -18.64
C SER A 32 3.90 -1.90 -17.29
N THR A 33 3.91 -2.97 -16.49
CA THR A 33 3.34 -2.98 -15.14
C THR A 33 4.08 -2.04 -14.21
N VAL A 34 5.42 -2.09 -14.20
CA VAL A 34 6.23 -1.19 -13.38
C VAL A 34 6.02 0.27 -13.79
N HIS A 35 5.99 0.54 -15.10
CA HIS A 35 5.75 1.88 -15.61
C HIS A 35 4.34 2.40 -15.26
N HIS A 36 3.32 1.54 -15.37
CA HIS A 36 1.96 1.89 -14.97
C HIS A 36 1.88 2.22 -13.47
N LEU A 37 2.47 1.39 -12.60
CA LEU A 37 2.51 1.66 -11.16
C LEU A 37 3.28 2.94 -10.81
N ALA A 38 4.29 3.30 -11.60
CA ALA A 38 5.08 4.52 -11.42
C ALA A 38 4.40 5.79 -11.94
N THR A 39 3.43 5.68 -12.86
CA THR A 39 2.79 6.83 -13.53
C THR A 39 1.30 6.97 -13.24
N ALA A 40 0.62 5.91 -12.77
CA ALA A 40 -0.80 5.95 -12.46
C ALA A 40 -1.07 6.88 -11.28
N GLU A 41 -1.77 8.00 -11.53
CA GLU A 41 -2.09 9.00 -10.50
C GLU A 41 -2.88 8.40 -9.33
N ARG A 42 -3.75 7.42 -9.62
CA ARG A 42 -4.55 6.72 -8.61
C ARG A 42 -4.62 5.23 -8.92
N VAL A 43 -4.24 4.41 -7.95
CA VAL A 43 -4.38 2.96 -8.05
C VAL A 43 -5.77 2.63 -7.52
N VAL A 44 -6.75 2.46 -8.42
CA VAL A 44 -8.18 2.30 -8.04
C VAL A 44 -8.45 0.95 -7.37
N ARG A 45 -7.56 -0.03 -7.56
CA ARG A 45 -7.69 -1.38 -6.99
C ARG A 45 -6.31 -1.88 -6.59
N MET A 46 -6.24 -2.52 -5.43
CA MET A 46 -5.00 -3.09 -4.91
C MET A 46 -4.36 -4.04 -5.93
N PRO A 47 -3.06 -3.89 -6.26
CA PRO A 47 -2.37 -4.80 -7.15
C PRO A 47 -2.36 -6.22 -6.59
N GLN A 48 -2.32 -7.22 -7.47
CA GLN A 48 -2.28 -8.62 -7.07
C GLN A 48 -1.07 -8.90 -6.15
N PRO A 49 -1.19 -9.82 -5.17
CA PRO A 49 -0.09 -10.15 -4.24
C PRO A 49 1.22 -10.50 -4.95
N SER A 50 1.13 -11.26 -6.04
CA SER A 50 2.27 -11.63 -6.90
C SER A 50 2.97 -10.41 -7.52
N THR A 51 2.23 -9.35 -7.84
CA THR A 51 2.78 -8.10 -8.38
C THR A 51 3.53 -7.33 -7.29
N LEU A 52 2.98 -7.30 -6.07
CA LEU A 52 3.63 -6.65 -4.93
C LEU A 52 4.92 -7.38 -4.52
N GLU A 53 4.93 -8.72 -4.58
CA GLU A 53 6.12 -9.53 -4.37
C GLU A 53 7.19 -9.29 -5.44
N GLY A 54 6.80 -9.26 -6.72
CA GLY A 54 7.71 -8.93 -7.81
C GLY A 54 8.27 -7.51 -7.65
N LEU A 55 7.45 -6.54 -7.25
CA LEU A 55 7.89 -5.17 -7.06
C LEU A 55 8.82 -5.03 -5.84
N SER A 56 8.53 -5.73 -4.74
CA SER A 56 9.40 -5.85 -3.58
C SER A 56 10.79 -6.38 -3.96
N LYS A 57 10.84 -7.48 -4.72
CA LYS A 57 12.11 -8.03 -5.26
C LYS A 57 12.81 -7.05 -6.20
N GLY A 58 12.05 -6.39 -7.08
CA GLY A 58 12.56 -5.45 -8.07
C GLY A 58 13.18 -4.19 -7.45
N LEU A 59 12.59 -3.68 -6.37
CA LEU A 59 13.04 -2.48 -5.66
C LEU A 59 14.03 -2.81 -4.51
N GLY A 60 14.16 -4.08 -4.14
CA GLY A 60 14.94 -4.50 -2.98
C GLY A 60 14.36 -4.00 -1.65
N LEU A 61 13.04 -3.89 -1.56
CA LEU A 61 12.31 -3.41 -0.38
C LEU A 61 11.52 -4.54 0.25
N SER A 62 11.16 -4.42 1.53
CA SER A 62 10.28 -5.40 2.17
C SER A 62 8.90 -5.41 1.51
N LEU A 63 8.27 -6.59 1.48
CA LEU A 63 6.91 -6.74 0.94
C LEU A 63 5.90 -5.87 1.70
N ASP A 64 6.12 -5.66 3.00
CA ASP A 64 5.27 -4.83 3.85
C ASP A 64 5.31 -3.35 3.44
N THR A 65 6.50 -2.79 3.20
CA THR A 65 6.67 -1.41 2.71
C THR A 65 5.94 -1.21 1.38
N VAL A 66 6.08 -2.17 0.45
CA VAL A 66 5.43 -2.09 -0.86
C VAL A 66 3.90 -2.24 -0.74
N ARG A 67 3.41 -3.13 0.14
CA ARG A 67 1.98 -3.29 0.43
C ARG A 67 1.38 -2.02 1.00
N ARG A 68 2.06 -1.39 1.97
CA ARG A 68 1.60 -0.16 2.61
C ARG A 68 1.50 0.99 1.60
N ALA A 69 2.53 1.17 0.78
CA ALA A 69 2.53 2.21 -0.24
C ALA A 69 1.48 1.98 -1.33
N ALA A 70 1.25 0.71 -1.70
CA ALA A 70 0.19 0.35 -2.64
C ALA A 70 -1.20 0.60 -2.02
N ALA A 71 -1.39 0.28 -0.75
CA ALA A 71 -2.64 0.54 -0.02
C ALA A 71 -2.90 2.05 0.10
N GLU A 72 -1.89 2.84 0.46
CA GLU A 72 -1.99 4.29 0.53
C GLU A 72 -2.28 4.91 -0.85
N ALA A 73 -1.67 4.38 -1.92
CA ALA A 73 -1.99 4.76 -3.29
C ALA A 73 -3.44 4.38 -3.72
N CYS A 74 -4.07 3.47 -3.00
CA CYS A 74 -5.50 3.14 -3.12
C CYS A 74 -6.39 3.96 -2.17
N GLY A 75 -5.83 4.82 -1.32
CA GLY A 75 -6.56 5.54 -0.26
C GLY A 75 -6.85 4.69 0.98
N ILE A 76 -6.16 3.56 1.14
CA ILE A 76 -6.26 2.67 2.29
C ILE A 76 -5.06 2.94 3.21
N HIS A 77 -5.29 3.58 4.36
CA HIS A 77 -4.25 3.79 5.35
C HIS A 77 -4.03 2.50 6.16
N VAL A 78 -2.93 1.79 5.87
CA VAL A 78 -2.53 0.60 6.62
C VAL A 78 -1.58 1.03 7.74
N TYR A 79 -2.10 1.06 8.97
CA TYR A 79 -1.28 1.24 10.17
C TYR A 79 -0.43 -0.01 10.39
N ALA A 80 0.88 0.17 10.45
CA ALA A 80 1.81 -0.90 10.82
C ALA A 80 1.80 -1.05 12.34
N ALA A 81 1.43 -2.22 12.84
CA ALA A 81 1.35 -2.48 14.27
C ALA A 81 2.73 -2.58 14.97
N ASP A 82 3.85 -2.63 14.23
CA ASP A 82 5.17 -2.97 14.82
C ASP A 82 6.36 -2.10 14.33
N ALA A 83 6.13 -0.89 13.82
CA ALA A 83 7.23 0.04 13.56
C ALA A 83 7.44 0.94 14.78
N PRO A 84 8.62 0.96 15.44
CA PRO A 84 8.92 2.05 16.36
C PRO A 84 8.79 3.36 15.58
N PRO A 85 8.12 4.39 16.14
CA PRO A 85 7.89 5.63 15.44
C PRO A 85 9.24 6.20 15.01
N ALA A 86 9.42 6.38 13.70
CA ALA A 86 10.57 7.10 13.18
C ALA A 86 10.47 8.53 13.69
N GLU A 87 11.40 8.91 14.57
CA GLU A 87 11.51 10.26 15.10
C GLU A 87 11.56 11.26 13.94
N GLY A 88 10.54 12.12 13.84
CA GLY A 88 10.56 13.29 12.95
C GLY A 88 9.51 13.36 11.84
N ALA A 89 8.64 12.37 11.67
CA ALA A 89 7.44 12.55 10.84
C ALA A 89 6.31 13.15 11.72
N PRO A 90 5.58 14.21 11.28
CA PRO A 90 4.38 14.66 11.98
C PRO A 90 3.30 13.60 11.79
N GLY A 91 3.39 12.53 12.58
CA GLY A 91 2.32 11.57 12.74
C GLY A 91 1.14 12.33 13.32
N ALA A 92 0.07 12.44 12.54
CA ALA A 92 -1.22 12.81 13.10
C ALA A 92 -1.45 11.96 14.36
N PRO A 93 -1.93 12.54 15.47
CA PRO A 93 -2.23 11.77 16.66
C PRO A 93 -3.14 10.61 16.22
N ALA A 94 -2.71 9.38 16.51
CA ALA A 94 -3.47 8.20 16.19
C ALA A 94 -4.88 8.38 16.77
N ASP A 95 -5.89 8.25 15.92
CA ASP A 95 -7.28 8.36 16.34
C ASP A 95 -7.57 7.17 17.27
N PRO A 96 -7.87 7.41 18.56
CA PRO A 96 -8.06 6.33 19.53
C PRO A 96 -9.20 5.38 19.14
N GLU A 97 -10.18 5.85 18.36
CA GLU A 97 -11.25 5.01 17.82
C GLU A 97 -10.71 4.04 16.77
N VAL A 98 -9.80 4.50 15.90
CA VAL A 98 -9.16 3.67 14.88
C VAL A 98 -8.25 2.61 15.52
N ASP A 99 -7.49 2.99 16.54
CA ASP A 99 -6.62 2.05 17.27
C ASP A 99 -7.43 0.93 17.94
N LEU A 100 -8.56 1.27 18.55
CA LEU A 100 -9.45 0.29 19.15
C LEU A 100 -10.03 -0.67 18.11
N LEU A 101 -10.39 -0.17 16.92
CA LEU A 101 -10.88 -1.01 15.82
C LEU A 101 -9.79 -1.98 15.33
N ILE A 102 -8.55 -1.51 15.17
CA ILE A 102 -7.42 -2.37 14.78
C ILE A 102 -7.21 -3.49 15.81
N ALA A 103 -7.13 -3.12 17.10
CA ALA A 103 -6.93 -4.09 18.18
C ALA A 103 -8.08 -5.11 18.25
N SER A 104 -9.32 -4.67 18.03
CA SER A 104 -10.51 -5.52 18.07
C SER A 104 -10.54 -6.49 16.88
N VAL A 105 -10.22 -6.03 15.66
CA VAL A 105 -10.20 -6.88 14.45
C VAL A 105 -9.12 -7.97 14.51
N GLN A 106 -7.99 -7.70 15.19
CA GLN A 106 -6.95 -8.70 15.38
C GLN A 106 -7.42 -9.90 16.23
N GLN A 107 -8.34 -9.68 17.17
CA GLN A 107 -8.90 -10.74 18.03
C GLN A 107 -9.99 -11.58 17.35
N LEU A 108 -10.49 -11.15 16.18
CA LEU A 108 -11.57 -11.84 15.47
C LEU A 108 -11.11 -13.12 14.76
N SER A 109 -12.04 -14.05 14.59
CA SER A 109 -11.85 -15.23 13.74
C SER A 109 -11.68 -14.84 12.27
N ALA A 110 -11.15 -15.76 11.45
CA ALA A 110 -10.99 -15.49 10.01
C ALA A 110 -12.33 -15.24 9.30
N ASP A 111 -13.40 -15.93 9.71
CA ASP A 111 -14.73 -15.73 9.14
C ASP A 111 -15.33 -14.39 9.56
N ASP A 112 -15.20 -14.01 10.83
CA ASP A 112 -15.67 -12.71 11.31
C ASP A 112 -14.92 -11.55 10.64
N ARG A 113 -13.61 -11.70 10.40
CA ARG A 113 -12.83 -10.72 9.65
C ARG A 113 -13.32 -10.54 8.21
N ARG A 114 -13.80 -11.60 7.54
CA ARG A 114 -14.40 -11.49 6.20
C ARG A 114 -15.70 -10.69 6.23
N HIS A 115 -16.53 -10.89 7.26
CA HIS A 115 -17.76 -10.12 7.43
C HIS A 115 -17.46 -8.63 7.69
N VAL A 116 -16.47 -8.33 8.54
CA VAL A 116 -16.03 -6.95 8.79
C VAL A 116 -15.50 -6.30 7.51
N ALA A 117 -14.70 -7.01 6.71
CA ALA A 117 -14.20 -6.50 5.44
C ALA A 117 -15.36 -6.14 4.48
N ALA A 118 -16.36 -7.01 4.34
CA ALA A 118 -17.54 -6.75 3.51
C ALA A 118 -18.35 -5.54 4.00
N LEU A 119 -18.45 -5.33 5.32
CA LEU A 119 -19.11 -4.16 5.89
C LEU A 119 -18.36 -2.87 5.56
N VAL A 120 -17.04 -2.85 5.73
CA VAL A 120 -16.19 -1.69 5.41
C VAL A 120 -16.29 -1.34 3.92
N GLU A 121 -16.20 -2.34 3.03
CA GLU A 121 -16.37 -2.14 1.59
C GLU A 121 -17.74 -1.53 1.23
N SER A 122 -18.80 -2.00 1.89
CA SER A 122 -20.16 -1.47 1.71
C SER A 122 -20.28 0.00 2.15
N LEU A 123 -19.67 0.37 3.28
CA LEU A 123 -19.66 1.74 3.79
C LEU A 123 -18.89 2.68 2.86
N LEU A 124 -17.68 2.30 2.46
CA LEU A 124 -16.86 3.06 1.50
C LEU A 124 -17.57 3.24 0.16
N GLY A 125 -18.25 2.20 -0.32
CA GLY A 125 -19.03 2.25 -1.55
C GLY A 125 -20.32 3.07 -1.46
N ARG A 126 -20.82 3.39 -0.25
CA ARG A 126 -21.96 4.30 -0.06
C ARG A 126 -21.52 5.75 -0.09
N ASP A 127 -20.41 6.09 0.56
CA ASP A 127 -19.89 7.47 0.57
C ASP A 127 -19.47 7.90 -0.83
N ALA A 128 -18.85 7.00 -1.61
CA ALA A 128 -18.52 7.26 -3.02
C ALA A 128 -19.75 7.49 -3.94
N ARG A 129 -20.96 7.11 -3.51
CA ARG A 129 -22.22 7.35 -4.24
C ARG A 129 -22.97 8.60 -3.77
N ARG A 130 -22.54 9.20 -2.66
CA ARG A 130 -23.17 10.38 -2.05
C ARG A 130 -22.42 11.69 -2.36
N GLY A 131 -21.15 11.61 -2.73
CA GLY A 131 -20.36 12.73 -3.28
C GLY A 131 -20.47 12.80 -4.80
#